data_AF-A8TSY7-F1
#
_entry.id   AF-A8TSY7-F1
#
_cell.length_a   1.000
_cell.length_b   1.000
_cell.length_c   1.000
_cell.angle_alpha   90.00
_cell.angle_beta   90.00
_cell.angle_gamma   90.00
#
_symmetry.space_group_name_H-M   'P 1'
#
loop_
_entity.id
_entity.type
_entity.pdbx_description
1 polymer ?
#
loop_
_entity_poly.entity_id
_entity_poly.type
_entity_poly.pdbx_seq_one_letter_code
_entity_poly.pdbx_strand_id
1 'polypeptide(L)'
;MRRLVLAAVPAALLLAGCSSSEPPPPCPSVGTPALLENFTQFEPGGGRDLTQVRFSGRLSGFQSTCEYDEKGVDLELALQMIVERGSADRERKVDVQYFVAVEDGPGNITAKQVFDVTIPFEGNSRRLARVEEISLRVPAPAGHGFKQTRILVGFQLTAEQVEYNRSRKP
;
A
#
# COMPACT_ATOMS: atom_id res chain seq x y z
N MET A 1 -60.21 -59.77 18.60
CA MET A 1 -59.93 -58.34 18.38
C MET A 1 -58.69 -57.94 19.16
N ARG A 2 -57.55 -57.68 18.50
CA ARG A 2 -56.50 -56.76 19.00
C ARG A 2 -55.50 -56.51 17.87
N ARG A 3 -55.31 -55.22 17.59
CA ARG A 3 -54.82 -54.63 16.34
C ARG A 3 -53.29 -54.66 16.26
N LEU A 4 -52.75 -54.95 15.07
CA LEU A 4 -51.36 -54.66 14.72
C LEU A 4 -51.14 -53.14 14.79
N VAL A 5 -50.09 -52.71 15.48
CA VAL A 5 -49.61 -51.32 15.45
C VAL A 5 -48.38 -51.28 14.55
N LEU A 6 -48.57 -50.75 13.34
CA LEU A 6 -47.49 -50.40 12.42
C LEU A 6 -46.97 -49.01 12.83
N ALA A 7 -45.76 -48.93 13.37
CA ALA A 7 -45.10 -47.66 13.66
C ALA A 7 -44.32 -47.22 12.41
N ALA A 8 -44.80 -46.16 11.75
CA ALA A 8 -44.12 -45.53 10.62
C ALA A 8 -43.01 -44.60 11.14
N VAL A 9 -41.77 -44.84 10.70
CA VAL A 9 -40.60 -43.99 10.96
C VAL A 9 -40.53 -42.89 9.89
N PRO A 10 -40.55 -41.59 10.23
CA PRO A 10 -40.32 -40.54 9.26
C PRO A 10 -38.82 -40.37 9.05
N ALA A 11 -38.35 -40.65 7.83
CA ALA A 11 -36.99 -40.35 7.40
C ALA A 11 -36.84 -38.85 7.16
N ALA A 12 -36.25 -38.13 8.13
CA ALA A 12 -35.83 -36.75 7.96
C ALA A 12 -34.54 -36.70 7.13
N LEU A 13 -34.67 -36.42 5.83
CA LEU A 13 -33.57 -36.07 4.93
C LEU A 13 -33.06 -34.68 5.30
N LEU A 14 -32.03 -34.62 6.14
CA LEU A 14 -31.25 -33.40 6.38
C LEU A 14 -30.35 -33.15 5.16
N LEU A 15 -30.74 -32.20 4.31
CA LEU A 15 -29.89 -31.66 3.25
C LEU A 15 -28.76 -30.85 3.88
N ALA A 16 -27.62 -31.49 4.13
CA ALA A 16 -26.36 -30.80 4.42
C ALA A 16 -25.76 -30.30 3.10
N GLY A 17 -26.18 -29.11 2.67
CA GLY A 17 -25.53 -28.39 1.58
C GLY A 17 -24.22 -27.79 2.07
N CYS A 18 -23.10 -28.48 1.88
CA CYS A 18 -21.78 -27.87 2.00
C CYS A 18 -21.55 -26.96 0.78
N SER A 19 -21.79 -25.67 0.94
CA SER A 19 -21.33 -24.66 -0.02
C SER A 19 -19.82 -24.53 0.10
N SER A 20 -19.09 -25.30 -0.71
CA SER A 20 -17.63 -25.18 -0.87
C SER A 20 -17.32 -23.96 -1.74
N SER A 21 -17.48 -22.76 -1.19
CA SER A 21 -16.88 -21.57 -1.79
C SER A 21 -15.38 -21.58 -1.46
N GLU A 22 -14.53 -21.75 -2.47
CA GLU A 22 -13.10 -21.49 -2.31
C GLU A 22 -12.90 -20.03 -1.85
N PRO A 23 -12.05 -19.79 -0.84
CA PRO A 23 -11.78 -18.44 -0.40
C PRO A 23 -11.16 -17.63 -1.55
N PRO A 24 -11.52 -16.34 -1.69
CA PRO A 24 -10.97 -15.50 -2.74
C PRO A 24 -9.44 -15.43 -2.62
N PRO A 25 -8.71 -15.26 -3.74
CA PRO A 25 -7.26 -15.13 -3.70
C PRO A 25 -6.84 -13.92 -2.83
N PRO A 26 -5.68 -13.99 -2.15
CA PRO A 26 -5.18 -12.86 -1.39
C PRO A 26 -4.86 -11.68 -2.32
N CYS A 27 -4.89 -10.46 -1.80
CA CYS A 27 -4.41 -9.28 -2.54
C CYS A 27 -2.97 -9.48 -3.06
N PRO A 28 -2.61 -8.85 -4.20
CA PRO A 28 -1.22 -8.65 -4.57
C PRO A 28 -0.42 -8.06 -3.40
N SER A 29 0.80 -8.55 -3.19
CA SER A 29 1.62 -8.06 -2.08
C SER A 29 2.03 -6.61 -2.33
N VAL A 30 1.91 -5.78 -1.30
CA VAL A 30 2.40 -4.39 -1.33
C VAL A 30 3.80 -4.36 -0.71
N GLY A 31 4.72 -3.61 -1.31
CA GLY A 31 6.07 -3.45 -0.80
C GLY A 31 6.73 -2.14 -1.23
N THR A 32 7.80 -1.79 -0.52
CA THR A 32 8.57 -0.59 -0.83
C THR A 32 9.93 -0.95 -1.39
N PRO A 33 10.31 -0.45 -2.57
CA PRO A 33 11.67 -0.64 -3.07
C PRO A 33 12.70 -0.02 -2.13
N ALA A 34 13.84 -0.70 -1.98
CA ALA A 34 14.90 -0.24 -1.11
C ALA A 34 15.38 1.18 -1.49
N LEU A 35 15.71 1.99 -0.47
CA LEU A 35 16.13 3.40 -0.59
C LEU A 35 15.00 4.37 -0.91
N LEU A 36 13.77 3.91 -1.18
CA LEU A 36 12.64 4.77 -1.53
C LEU A 36 11.62 4.90 -0.39
N GLU A 37 11.90 4.30 0.77
CA GLU A 37 11.03 4.32 1.94
C GLU A 37 11.10 5.62 2.74
N ASN A 38 12.17 6.42 2.55
CA ASN A 38 12.40 7.67 3.25
C ASN A 38 12.70 8.80 2.27
N PHE A 39 12.31 10.03 2.62
CA PHE A 39 12.81 11.22 1.95
C PHE A 39 13.46 12.18 2.95
N THR A 40 14.37 13.01 2.47
CA THR A 40 14.90 14.17 3.19
C THR A 40 15.03 15.32 2.21
N GLN A 41 14.50 16.48 2.59
CA GLN A 41 14.62 17.74 1.86
C GLN A 41 15.51 18.69 2.67
N PHE A 42 16.57 19.17 2.03
CA PHE A 42 17.51 20.11 2.63
C PHE A 42 17.22 21.53 2.16
N GLU A 43 17.76 22.49 2.89
CA GLU A 43 17.80 23.89 2.47
C GLU A 43 18.59 24.03 1.15
N PRO A 44 18.01 24.63 0.11
CA PRO A 44 18.72 24.86 -1.15
C PRO A 44 20.03 25.64 -0.95
N GLY A 45 21.13 25.13 -1.51
CA GLY A 45 22.46 25.74 -1.37
C GLY A 45 23.12 25.53 0.01
N GLY A 46 22.42 24.89 0.95
CA GLY A 46 23.00 24.41 2.21
C GLY A 46 23.81 23.12 2.03
N GLY A 47 24.46 22.69 3.12
CA GLY A 47 25.08 21.37 3.22
C GLY A 47 24.07 20.24 3.45
N ARG A 48 24.56 19.01 3.54
CA ARG A 48 23.77 17.80 3.87
C ARG A 48 23.84 17.42 5.35
N ASP A 49 23.99 18.41 6.22
CA ASP A 49 23.99 18.20 7.67
C ASP A 49 22.56 18.24 8.24
N LEU A 50 22.40 17.73 9.47
CA LEU A 50 21.08 17.64 10.12
C LEU A 50 20.44 19.00 10.40
N THR A 51 21.23 20.07 10.52
CA THR A 51 20.73 21.43 10.76
C THR A 51 20.09 22.04 9.52
N GLN A 52 20.49 21.57 8.33
CA GLN A 52 19.96 21.99 7.03
C GLN A 52 18.71 21.23 6.60
N VAL A 53 18.23 20.26 7.40
CA VAL A 53 17.01 19.53 7.07
C VAL A 53 15.80 20.46 7.20
N ARG A 54 15.06 20.63 6.10
CA ARG A 54 13.75 21.29 6.09
C ARG A 54 12.64 20.30 6.45
N PHE A 55 12.63 19.16 5.77
CA PHE A 55 11.64 18.10 6.01
C PHE A 55 12.25 16.72 5.85
N SER A 56 11.72 15.77 6.58
CA SER A 56 12.00 14.35 6.38
C SER A 56 10.71 13.56 6.50
N GLY A 57 10.65 12.40 5.88
CA GLY A 57 9.49 11.54 6.05
C GLY A 57 9.81 10.10 5.73
N ARG A 58 8.91 9.24 6.17
CA ARG A 58 8.98 7.80 5.97
C ARG A 58 7.62 7.23 5.65
N LEU A 59 7.58 6.19 4.83
CA LEU A 59 6.42 5.33 4.76
C LEU A 59 6.32 4.55 6.08
N SER A 60 5.17 4.60 6.74
CA SER A 60 4.98 3.95 8.04
C SER A 60 4.19 2.66 7.98
N GLY A 61 3.39 2.48 6.92
CA GLY A 61 2.65 1.26 6.68
C GLY A 61 1.67 1.43 5.53
N PHE A 62 1.10 0.31 5.12
CA PHE A 62 0.04 0.26 4.12
C PHE A 62 -0.98 -0.80 4.52
N GLN A 63 -2.24 -0.57 4.14
CA GLN A 63 -3.32 -1.53 4.24
C GLN A 63 -3.97 -1.64 2.87
N SER A 64 -4.38 -2.84 2.46
CA SER A 64 -5.01 -3.05 1.18
C SER A 64 -6.19 -3.99 1.28
N THR A 65 -7.26 -3.67 0.56
CA THR A 65 -8.41 -4.56 0.32
C THR A 65 -8.61 -4.77 -1.16
N CYS A 66 -9.14 -5.92 -1.56
CA CYS A 66 -9.27 -6.30 -2.96
C CYS A 66 -10.63 -6.90 -3.27
N GLU A 67 -11.18 -6.51 -4.42
CA GLU A 67 -12.35 -7.12 -5.03
C GLU A 67 -11.97 -7.70 -6.39
N TYR A 68 -12.28 -8.97 -6.61
CA TYR A 68 -11.91 -9.70 -7.82
C TYR A 68 -13.10 -9.85 -8.77
N ASP A 69 -12.83 -9.72 -10.07
CA ASP A 69 -13.76 -10.07 -11.13
C ASP A 69 -13.04 -10.84 -12.27
N GLU A 70 -13.73 -11.07 -13.38
CA GLU A 70 -13.17 -11.80 -14.53
C GLU A 70 -12.05 -11.05 -15.27
N LYS A 71 -11.97 -9.72 -15.11
CA LYS A 71 -11.05 -8.83 -15.84
C LYS A 71 -9.83 -8.44 -15.01
N GLY A 72 -9.86 -8.62 -13.69
CA GLY A 72 -8.76 -8.26 -12.82
C GLY A 72 -9.16 -8.09 -11.35
N VAL A 73 -8.45 -7.20 -10.67
CA VAL A 73 -8.68 -6.86 -9.26
C VAL A 73 -8.77 -5.35 -9.08
N ASP A 74 -9.79 -4.91 -8.34
CA ASP A 74 -9.90 -3.57 -7.80
C ASP A 74 -9.23 -3.56 -6.43
N LEU A 75 -8.17 -2.77 -6.28
CA LEU A 75 -7.36 -2.69 -5.08
C LEU A 75 -7.52 -1.31 -4.46
N GLU A 76 -8.00 -1.27 -3.23
CA GLU A 76 -8.02 -0.07 -2.40
C GLU A 76 -6.80 -0.10 -1.47
N LEU A 77 -5.94 0.91 -1.58
CA LEU A 77 -4.70 1.03 -0.82
C LEU A 77 -4.77 2.25 0.09
N ALA A 78 -4.65 2.04 1.41
CA ALA A 78 -4.41 3.09 2.38
C ALA A 78 -2.90 3.16 2.69
N LEU A 79 -2.23 4.21 2.24
CA LEU A 79 -0.82 4.48 2.48
C LEU A 79 -0.65 5.45 3.64
N GLN A 80 0.07 5.06 4.69
CA GLN A 80 0.43 5.96 5.78
C GLN A 80 1.87 6.48 5.62
N MET A 81 2.00 7.80 5.67
CA MET A 81 3.27 8.53 5.72
C MET A 81 3.41 9.24 7.05
N ILE A 82 4.62 9.22 7.62
CA ILE A 82 4.98 10.07 8.74
C ILE A 82 5.95 11.10 8.24
N VAL A 83 5.63 12.37 8.46
CA VAL A 83 6.40 13.50 7.97
C VAL A 83 6.77 14.42 9.12
N GLU A 84 8.01 14.87 9.11
CA GLU A 84 8.64 15.65 10.16
C GLU A 84 9.23 16.94 9.59
N ARG A 85 9.06 18.02 10.34
CA ARG A 85 9.67 19.32 10.06
C ARG A 85 11.02 19.41 10.77
N GLY A 86 12.06 19.69 10.00
CA GLY A 86 13.40 19.97 10.49
C GLY A 86 13.61 21.43 10.88
N SER A 87 14.82 21.76 11.35
CA SER A 87 15.14 23.10 11.87
C SER A 87 15.30 24.17 10.79
N ALA A 88 15.59 23.77 9.55
CA ALA A 88 15.79 24.72 8.45
C ALA A 88 14.47 25.21 7.85
N ASP A 89 13.35 24.54 8.09
CA ASP A 89 12.08 24.92 7.48
C ASP A 89 11.54 26.27 7.97
N ARG A 90 11.05 27.05 7.00
CA ARG A 90 10.41 28.36 7.19
C ARG A 90 8.98 28.41 6.66
N GLU A 91 8.58 27.45 5.83
CA GLU A 91 7.32 27.46 5.09
C GLU A 91 6.21 26.73 5.83
N ARG A 92 6.57 25.80 6.72
CA ARG A 92 5.63 24.97 7.48
C ARG A 92 4.66 24.20 6.58
N LYS A 93 5.10 23.86 5.38
CA LYS A 93 4.36 23.11 4.38
C LYS A 93 5.37 22.36 3.54
N VAL A 94 5.15 21.07 3.35
CA VAL A 94 6.02 20.23 2.52
C VAL A 94 5.25 19.72 1.32
N ASP A 95 5.88 19.80 0.17
CA ASP A 95 5.43 19.15 -1.05
C ASP A 95 6.27 17.88 -1.24
N VAL A 96 5.59 16.74 -1.38
CA VAL A 96 6.22 15.43 -1.53
C VAL A 96 5.54 14.67 -2.66
N GLN A 97 6.35 13.99 -3.47
CA GLN A 97 5.85 13.05 -4.45
C GLN A 97 6.06 11.62 -3.99
N TYR A 98 5.05 10.78 -4.17
CA TYR A 98 5.17 9.33 -4.04
C TYR A 98 4.63 8.66 -5.30
N PHE A 99 4.95 7.38 -5.50
CA PHE A 99 4.43 6.62 -6.62
C PHE A 99 3.78 5.33 -6.14
N VAL A 100 2.84 4.84 -6.94
CA VAL A 100 2.33 3.47 -6.90
C VAL A 100 2.60 2.84 -8.25
N ALA A 101 3.19 1.65 -8.26
CA ALA A 101 3.49 0.90 -9.47
C ALA A 101 3.01 -0.55 -9.36
N VAL A 102 2.59 -1.11 -10.48
CA VAL A 102 2.27 -2.54 -10.61
C VAL A 102 3.49 -3.21 -11.25
N GLU A 103 4.01 -4.22 -10.56
CA GLU A 103 5.06 -5.10 -11.04
C GLU A 103 4.45 -6.49 -11.30
N ASP A 104 4.60 -7.02 -12.50
CA ASP A 104 4.15 -8.37 -12.87
C ASP A 104 5.34 -9.25 -13.23
N GLY A 105 5.90 -9.90 -12.19
CA GLY A 105 7.20 -10.55 -12.26
C GLY A 105 8.38 -9.59 -12.00
N PRO A 106 9.54 -10.10 -11.55
CA PRO A 106 10.63 -9.25 -11.05
C PRO A 106 11.13 -8.23 -12.08
N GLY A 107 11.06 -6.95 -11.74
CA GLY A 107 11.53 -5.83 -12.56
C GLY A 107 10.61 -5.43 -13.72
N ASN A 108 9.51 -6.16 -13.94
CA ASN A 108 8.58 -5.87 -15.02
C ASN A 108 7.45 -4.94 -14.54
N ILE A 109 7.68 -3.63 -14.65
CA ILE A 109 6.69 -2.61 -14.28
C ILE A 109 5.67 -2.45 -15.42
N THR A 110 4.42 -2.80 -15.14
CA THR A 110 3.32 -2.76 -16.13
C THR A 110 2.51 -1.45 -16.05
N ALA A 111 2.48 -0.83 -14.87
CA ALA A 111 1.86 0.47 -14.65
C ALA A 111 2.59 1.25 -13.56
N LYS A 112 2.62 2.58 -13.67
CA LYS A 112 3.13 3.47 -12.62
C LYS A 112 2.39 4.80 -12.66
N GLN A 113 2.02 5.29 -11.49
CA GLN A 113 1.46 6.62 -11.29
C GLN A 113 2.23 7.34 -10.18
N VAL A 114 2.48 8.63 -10.40
CA VAL A 114 3.09 9.53 -9.41
C VAL A 114 1.98 10.45 -8.88
N PHE A 115 2.02 10.70 -7.57
CA PHE A 115 1.06 11.51 -6.85
C PHE A 115 1.81 12.64 -6.12
N ASP A 116 1.27 13.86 -6.24
CA ASP A 116 1.74 15.03 -5.52
C ASP A 116 0.92 15.23 -4.24
N VAL A 117 1.59 15.39 -3.10
CA VAL A 117 0.94 15.67 -1.81
C VAL A 117 1.55 16.90 -1.18
N THR A 118 0.70 17.86 -0.85
CA THR A 118 1.04 19.03 -0.06
C THR A 118 0.54 18.85 1.37
N ILE A 119 1.44 18.88 2.35
CA ILE A 119 1.11 18.65 3.76
C ILE A 119 1.44 19.92 4.57
N PRO A 120 0.43 20.69 5.02
CA PRO A 120 0.66 21.82 5.91
C PRO A 120 0.91 21.37 7.36
N PHE A 121 1.81 22.06 8.05
CA PHE A 121 2.08 21.89 9.48
C PHE A 121 1.38 22.99 10.27
N GLU A 122 0.24 22.64 10.88
CA GLU A 122 -0.56 23.56 11.69
C GLU A 122 0.01 23.76 13.11
N GLY A 123 -0.27 24.93 13.70
CA GLY A 123 0.03 25.25 15.09
C GLY A 123 1.52 25.11 15.46
N ASN A 124 1.85 24.24 16.41
CA ASN A 124 3.24 23.94 16.80
C ASN A 124 3.68 22.53 16.43
N SER A 125 2.93 21.83 15.56
CA SER A 125 3.28 20.47 15.17
C SER A 125 4.60 20.44 14.40
N ARG A 126 5.46 19.47 14.74
CA ARG A 126 6.68 19.13 14.01
C ARG A 126 6.63 17.75 13.37
N ARG A 127 5.60 16.96 13.65
CA ARG A 127 5.44 15.59 13.16
C ARG A 127 3.97 15.33 12.92
N LEU A 128 3.66 14.79 11.75
CA LEU A 128 2.29 14.48 11.34
C LEU A 128 2.24 13.09 10.71
N ALA A 129 1.10 12.43 10.86
CA ALA A 129 0.76 11.25 10.08
C ALA A 129 -0.23 11.67 8.98
N ARG A 130 0.04 11.27 7.75
CA ARG A 130 -0.82 11.49 6.60
C ARG A 130 -1.23 10.14 6.03
N VAL A 131 -2.51 9.97 5.74
CA VAL A 131 -3.03 8.78 5.06
C VAL A 131 -3.52 9.23 3.68
N GLU A 132 -3.08 8.50 2.66
CA GLU A 132 -3.58 8.62 1.29
C GLU A 132 -4.36 7.34 0.95
N GLU A 133 -5.52 7.51 0.32
CA GLU A 133 -6.36 6.42 -0.16
C GLU A 133 -6.29 6.39 -1.69
N ILE A 134 -5.95 5.23 -2.25
CA ILE A 134 -5.73 5.06 -3.68
C ILE A 134 -6.50 3.84 -4.16
N SER A 135 -7.36 4.04 -5.15
CA SER A 135 -8.06 2.97 -5.86
C SER A 135 -7.31 2.63 -7.14
N LEU A 136 -6.92 1.36 -7.31
CA LEU A 136 -6.17 0.87 -8.45
C LEU A 136 -6.90 -0.27 -9.13
N ARG A 137 -7.05 -0.18 -10.46
CA ARG A 137 -7.46 -1.32 -11.27
C ARG A 137 -6.21 -2.06 -11.75
N VAL A 138 -6.05 -3.32 -11.35
CA VAL A 138 -4.97 -4.18 -11.84
C VAL A 138 -5.57 -5.25 -12.76
N PRO A 139 -5.28 -5.20 -14.08
CA PRO A 139 -5.76 -6.21 -15.02
C PRO A 139 -5.27 -7.62 -14.66
N ALA A 140 -6.09 -8.63 -14.96
CA ALA A 140 -5.69 -10.02 -14.78
C ALA A 140 -4.47 -10.36 -15.68
N PRO A 141 -3.35 -10.83 -15.11
CA PRO A 141 -2.19 -11.22 -15.90
C PRO A 141 -2.47 -12.54 -16.64
N ALA A 142 -1.86 -12.70 -17.81
CA ALA A 142 -2.08 -13.87 -18.66
C ALA A 142 -1.56 -15.15 -18.00
N GLY A 143 -2.47 -16.08 -17.66
CA GLY A 143 -2.17 -17.48 -17.33
C GLY A 143 -1.57 -17.76 -15.94
N HIS A 144 -0.94 -16.79 -15.28
CA HIS A 144 -0.22 -17.01 -14.00
C HIS A 144 -0.98 -16.51 -12.76
N GLY A 145 -2.08 -15.78 -12.96
CA GLY A 145 -2.82 -15.09 -11.90
C GLY A 145 -1.94 -14.08 -11.14
N PHE A 146 -2.46 -13.51 -10.06
CA PHE A 146 -1.79 -12.43 -9.33
C PHE A 146 -0.62 -12.86 -8.43
N LYS A 147 -0.19 -14.13 -8.51
CA LYS A 147 0.86 -14.69 -7.64
C LYS A 147 2.21 -13.98 -7.78
N GLN A 148 2.49 -13.44 -8.96
CA GLN A 148 3.72 -12.70 -9.25
C GLN A 148 3.49 -11.18 -9.29
N THR A 149 2.25 -10.75 -9.08
CA THR A 149 1.88 -9.34 -9.09
C THR A 149 2.21 -8.71 -7.75
N ARG A 150 2.94 -7.59 -7.80
CA ARG A 150 3.31 -6.80 -6.64
C ARG A 150 2.93 -5.35 -6.85
N ILE A 151 2.48 -4.71 -5.79
CA ILE A 151 2.27 -3.26 -5.77
C ILE A 151 3.49 -2.64 -5.10
N LEU A 152 4.20 -1.80 -5.83
CA LEU A 152 5.37 -1.08 -5.33
C LEU A 152 4.96 0.33 -4.94
N VAL A 153 5.27 0.74 -3.72
CA VAL A 153 4.99 2.07 -3.20
C VAL A 153 6.27 2.68 -2.65
N GLY A 154 6.61 3.90 -3.07
CA GLY A 154 7.81 4.59 -2.63
C GLY A 154 7.72 6.09 -2.84
N PHE A 155 8.59 6.85 -2.19
CA PHE A 155 8.76 8.26 -2.53
C PHE A 155 9.40 8.39 -3.92
N GLN A 156 8.93 9.36 -4.69
CA GLN A 156 9.52 9.71 -5.98
C GLN A 156 10.72 10.63 -5.71
N LEU A 157 11.87 10.00 -5.42
CA LEU A 157 13.08 10.69 -5.01
C LEU A 157 13.88 11.20 -6.21
N THR A 158 14.62 12.29 -5.97
CA THR A 158 15.72 12.72 -6.83
C THR A 158 16.94 11.80 -6.67
N ALA A 159 17.85 11.82 -7.64
CA ALA A 159 19.11 11.06 -7.56
C ALA A 159 19.93 11.42 -6.30
N GLU A 160 19.92 12.70 -5.92
CA GLU A 160 20.59 13.18 -4.72
C GLU A 160 20.01 12.61 -3.43
N GLN A 161 18.68 12.50 -3.34
CA GLN A 161 18.00 11.91 -2.19
C GLN A 161 18.25 10.41 -2.09
N VAL A 162 18.28 9.70 -3.23
CA VAL A 162 18.66 8.27 -3.25
C VAL A 162 20.09 8.08 -2.76
N GLU A 163 21.03 8.94 -3.17
CA GLU A 163 22.41 8.88 -2.70
C GLU A 163 22.52 9.19 -1.21
N TYR A 164 21.78 10.19 -0.72
CA TYR A 164 21.71 10.48 0.71
C TYR A 164 21.20 9.26 1.49
N ASN A 165 20.10 8.63 1.05
CA ASN A 165 19.58 7.42 1.69
C ASN A 165 20.60 6.26 1.67
N ARG A 166 21.35 6.11 0.59
CA ARG A 166 22.43 5.10 0.46
C ARG A 166 23.53 5.33 1.49
N SER A 167 23.99 6.57 1.68
CA SER A 167 25.03 6.90 2.66
C SER A 167 24.61 6.71 4.13
N ARG A 168 23.30 6.55 4.38
CA ARG A 168 22.72 6.38 5.71
C ARG A 168 22.39 4.92 6.04
N LYS A 169 22.55 4.00 5.09
CA LYS A 169 22.45 2.57 5.39
C LYS A 169 23.68 2.17 6.22
N PRO A 170 23.47 1.45 7.34
CA PRO A 170 24.58 0.91 8.14
C PRO A 170 25.38 -0.15 7.35
#